data_AF-A0A8X6LZ03-F1
#
_entry.id   AF-A0A8X6LZ03-F1
#
_cell.length_a   1.000
_cell.length_b   1.000
_cell.length_c   1.000
_cell.angle_alpha   90.00
_cell.angle_beta   90.00
_cell.angle_gamma   90.00
#
_symmetry.space_group_name_H-M   'P 1'
#
loop_
_entity.id
_entity.type
_entity.pdbx_description
1 polymer ?
#
loop_
_entity_poly.entity_id
_entity_poly.type
_entity_poly.pdbx_seq_one_letter_code
_entity_poly.pdbx_strand_id
1 'polypeptide(L)'
;MLLYPTFIDALRDLDDAISMCFLFATFPKSLHVKGELIQLCRRLTIEFMHFVVEVKALRKVFISIKGIYYQAEIQGQQITWTVPHTYGFSQPTDVDFKIMVTFVQFYSTMLGFVNYKLYNSINLVYPPKLAVNYSTDLLEGEEDSSE
;
A
#
# COMPACT_ATOMS: atom_id res chain seq x y z
N MET A 1 7.88 -12.90 10.38
CA MET A 1 6.96 -13.35 11.45
C MET A 1 7.64 -13.54 12.82
N LEU A 2 8.98 -13.45 12.95
CA LEU A 2 9.67 -13.60 14.26
C LEU A 2 9.45 -12.43 15.24
N LEU A 3 8.91 -11.28 14.80
CA LEU A 3 8.60 -10.14 15.68
C LEU A 3 7.16 -10.13 16.24
N TYR A 4 6.24 -10.91 15.65
CA TYR A 4 4.83 -10.90 16.04
C TYR A 4 4.41 -12.29 16.53
N PRO A 5 4.21 -12.49 17.84
CA PRO A 5 3.85 -13.79 18.39
C PRO A 5 2.45 -14.24 17.94
N THR A 6 1.55 -13.31 17.64
CA THR A 6 0.22 -13.60 17.10
C THR A 6 -0.08 -12.82 15.81
N PHE A 7 -1.03 -13.33 15.03
CA PHE A 7 -1.51 -12.63 13.84
C PHE A 7 -2.25 -11.33 14.18
N ILE A 8 -2.92 -11.29 15.33
CA ILE A 8 -3.63 -10.09 15.79
C ILE A 8 -2.63 -8.97 16.10
N ASP A 9 -1.47 -9.30 16.67
CA ASP A 9 -0.41 -8.31 16.90
C ASP A 9 0.14 -7.76 15.57
N ALA A 10 0.28 -8.61 14.55
CA ALA A 10 0.65 -8.16 13.22
C ALA A 10 -0.43 -7.27 12.55
N LEU A 11 -1.72 -7.50 12.83
CA LEU A 11 -2.80 -6.64 12.33
C LEU A 11 -2.79 -5.25 12.99
N ARG A 12 -2.35 -5.13 14.25
CA ARG A 12 -2.29 -3.84 14.96
C ARG A 12 -1.24 -2.90 14.39
N ASP A 13 -0.11 -3.43 13.95
CA ASP A 13 0.97 -2.64 13.33
C ASP A 13 0.80 -2.51 11.80
N LEU A 14 -0.33 -2.98 11.26
CA LEU A 14 -0.56 -3.00 9.81
C LEU A 14 -0.84 -1.60 9.24
N ASP A 15 -1.37 -0.68 10.05
CA ASP A 15 -1.73 0.69 9.67
C ASP A 15 -0.55 1.45 9.04
N ASP A 16 0.59 1.44 9.72
CA ASP A 16 1.83 2.09 9.26
C ASP A 16 2.44 1.36 8.07
N ALA A 17 2.44 0.03 8.10
CA ALA A 17 2.97 -0.80 7.03
C ALA A 17 2.25 -0.56 5.70
N ILE A 18 0.91 -0.53 5.73
CA ILE A 18 0.08 -0.27 4.55
C ILE A 18 0.28 1.15 4.05
N SER A 19 0.25 2.14 4.94
CA SER A 19 0.42 3.55 4.57
C SER A 19 1.78 3.80 3.90
N MET A 20 2.85 3.20 4.42
CA MET A 20 4.19 3.25 3.82
C MET A 20 4.26 2.56 2.45
N CYS A 21 3.63 1.40 2.30
CA CYS A 21 3.56 0.71 1.00
C CYS A 21 2.77 1.52 -0.04
N PHE A 22 1.68 2.18 0.34
CA PHE A 22 0.94 3.09 -0.55
C PHE A 22 1.78 4.30 -0.94
N LEU A 23 2.51 4.90 -0.01
CA LEU A 23 3.43 6.00 -0.31
C LEU A 23 4.47 5.58 -1.35
N PHE A 24 5.15 4.46 -1.14
CA PHE A 24 6.17 3.98 -2.06
C PHE A 24 5.62 3.53 -3.42
N ALA A 25 4.36 3.10 -3.47
CA ALA A 25 3.70 2.77 -4.72
C ALA A 25 3.54 4.00 -5.64
N THR A 26 3.44 5.20 -5.09
CA THR A 26 3.33 6.47 -5.86
C THR A 26 4.66 6.99 -6.39
N PHE A 27 5.81 6.51 -5.87
CA PHE A 27 7.10 7.06 -6.26
C PHE A 27 7.47 6.72 -7.71
N PRO A 28 8.08 7.67 -8.45
CA PRO A 28 8.70 7.37 -9.72
C PRO A 28 9.91 6.46 -9.50
N LYS A 29 10.32 5.74 -10.54
CA LYS A 29 11.58 4.98 -10.52
C LYS A 29 12.72 5.99 -10.31
N SER A 30 13.46 5.86 -9.21
CA SER A 30 14.58 6.72 -8.86
C SER A 30 15.82 5.88 -8.56
N LEU A 31 17.01 6.47 -8.65
CA LEU A 31 18.29 5.81 -8.39
C LEU A 31 18.39 5.22 -6.97
N HIS A 32 17.66 5.77 -6.01
CA HIS A 32 17.71 5.37 -4.59
C HIS A 32 16.73 4.25 -4.23
N VAL A 33 15.70 4.01 -5.04
CA VAL A 33 14.64 3.03 -4.74
C VAL A 33 14.58 2.01 -5.87
N LYS A 34 14.83 0.74 -5.54
CA LYS A 34 14.76 -0.35 -6.52
C LYS A 34 13.36 -0.43 -7.11
N GLY A 35 13.27 -0.41 -8.44
CA GLY A 35 11.99 -0.51 -9.15
C GLY A 35 11.18 -1.76 -8.77
N GLU A 36 11.86 -2.87 -8.47
CA GLU A 36 11.24 -4.11 -7.98
C GLU A 36 10.46 -3.91 -6.68
N LEU A 37 10.99 -3.12 -5.74
CA LEU A 37 10.34 -2.85 -4.45
C LEU A 37 9.08 -1.99 -4.64
N ILE A 38 9.14 -1.02 -5.55
CA ILE A 38 7.98 -0.19 -5.91
C ILE A 38 6.87 -1.06 -6.52
N GLN A 39 7.23 -1.95 -7.48
CA GLN A 39 6.26 -2.87 -8.08
C GLN A 39 5.68 -3.86 -7.06
N LEU A 40 6.50 -4.34 -6.13
CA LEU A 40 6.04 -5.20 -5.04
C LEU A 40 5.03 -4.46 -4.15
N CYS A 41 5.33 -3.23 -3.74
CA CYS A 41 4.41 -2.42 -2.91
C CYS A 41 3.10 -2.14 -3.65
N ARG A 42 3.16 -1.80 -4.94
CA ARG A 42 1.99 -1.65 -5.81
C ARG A 42 1.13 -2.91 -5.84
N ARG A 43 1.74 -4.07 -6.06
CA ARG A 43 1.03 -5.35 -6.07
C ARG A 43 0.38 -5.65 -4.72
N LEU A 44 1.13 -5.56 -3.63
CA LEU A 44 0.66 -5.90 -2.28
C LEU A 44 -0.48 -4.98 -1.80
N THR A 45 -0.42 -3.68 -2.12
CA THR A 45 -1.48 -2.72 -1.77
C THR A 45 -2.77 -3.00 -2.53
N ILE A 46 -2.69 -3.36 -3.82
CA ILE A 46 -3.86 -3.77 -4.60
C ILE A 46 -4.45 -5.09 -4.07
N GLU A 47 -3.61 -6.08 -3.78
CA GLU A 47 -4.04 -7.35 -3.17
C GLU A 47 -4.78 -7.11 -1.84
N PHE A 48 -4.27 -6.21 -1.00
CA PHE A 48 -4.93 -5.83 0.25
C PHE A 48 -6.28 -5.15 0.00
N MET A 49 -6.34 -4.17 -0.90
CA MET A 49 -7.60 -3.48 -1.26
C MET A 49 -8.63 -4.45 -1.83
N HIS A 50 -8.20 -5.39 -2.68
CA HIS A 50 -9.07 -6.42 -3.22
C HIS A 50 -9.67 -7.28 -2.11
N PHE A 51 -8.86 -7.71 -1.13
CA PHE A 51 -9.37 -8.41 0.04
C PHE A 51 -10.44 -7.58 0.77
N VAL A 52 -10.16 -6.31 1.08
CA VAL A 52 -11.11 -5.42 1.79
C VAL A 52 -12.44 -5.28 1.05
N VAL A 53 -12.40 -5.18 -0.28
CA VAL A 53 -13.59 -5.12 -1.14
C VAL A 53 -14.38 -6.43 -1.10
N GLU A 54 -13.69 -7.57 -1.26
CA GLU A 54 -14.30 -8.90 -1.28
C GLU A 54 -15.06 -9.19 0.02
N VAL A 55 -14.46 -8.88 1.18
CA VAL A 55 -15.09 -9.12 2.49
C VAL A 55 -16.02 -7.99 2.94
N LYS A 56 -16.15 -6.91 2.17
CA LYS A 56 -16.93 -5.71 2.53
C LYS A 56 -16.56 -5.16 3.92
N ALA A 57 -15.25 -5.10 4.19
CA ALA A 57 -14.72 -4.73 5.51
C ALA A 57 -14.59 -3.21 5.71
N LEU A 58 -14.75 -2.40 4.66
CA LEU A 58 -14.63 -0.95 4.76
C LEU A 58 -15.72 -0.38 5.69
N ARG A 59 -15.36 0.57 6.56
CA ARG A 59 -16.24 1.19 7.56
C ARG A 59 -16.36 2.69 7.39
N LYS A 60 -15.23 3.38 7.28
CA LYS A 60 -15.19 4.85 7.18
C LYS A 60 -14.16 5.26 6.14
N VAL A 61 -14.45 6.37 5.47
CA VAL A 61 -13.54 7.03 4.54
C VAL A 61 -13.56 8.52 4.81
N PHE A 62 -12.40 9.15 4.87
CA PHE A 62 -12.25 10.58 5.07
C PHE A 62 -11.23 11.15 4.09
N ILE A 63 -11.62 12.17 3.32
CA ILE A 63 -10.75 12.82 2.35
C ILE A 63 -10.17 14.08 3.01
N SER A 64 -8.85 14.22 2.94
CA SER A 64 -8.12 15.38 3.44
C SER A 64 -7.24 15.99 2.35
N ILE A 65 -6.62 17.13 2.67
CA ILE A 65 -5.59 17.74 1.82
C ILE A 65 -4.36 16.83 1.67
N LYS A 66 -4.01 16.05 2.70
CA LYS A 66 -2.83 15.15 2.70
C LYS A 66 -3.04 13.87 1.91
N GLY A 67 -4.29 13.45 1.73
CA GLY A 67 -4.63 12.15 1.15
C GLY A 67 -5.99 11.66 1.62
N ILE A 68 -6.29 10.40 1.27
CA ILE A 68 -7.54 9.71 1.61
C ILE A 68 -7.27 8.72 2.74
N TYR A 69 -7.99 8.87 3.84
CA TYR A 69 -7.97 7.95 4.97
C TYR A 69 -9.05 6.89 4.80
N TYR A 70 -8.67 5.63 4.89
CA TYR A 70 -9.57 4.48 4.87
C TYR A 70 -9.51 3.78 6.21
N GLN A 71 -10.67 3.34 6.70
CA GLN A 71 -10.78 2.52 7.89
C GLN A 71 -11.56 1.26 7.54
N ALA A 72 -10.97 0.09 7.77
CA ALA A 72 -11.62 -1.22 7.62
C ALA A 72 -11.58 -2.01 8.92
N GLU A 73 -12.55 -2.90 9.08
CA GLU A 73 -12.64 -3.81 10.22
C GLU A 73 -12.33 -5.24 9.78
N ILE A 74 -11.19 -5.77 10.23
CA ILE A 74 -10.69 -7.09 9.86
C ILE A 74 -10.48 -7.89 11.14
N GLN A 75 -11.17 -9.02 11.28
CA GLN A 75 -11.10 -9.91 12.45
C GLN A 75 -11.30 -9.16 13.80
N GLY A 76 -12.21 -8.19 13.83
CA GLY A 76 -12.50 -7.38 15.02
C GLY A 76 -11.47 -6.30 15.33
N GLN A 77 -10.45 -6.11 14.49
CA GLN A 77 -9.51 -4.98 14.58
C GLN A 77 -9.83 -3.91 13.56
N GLN A 78 -9.79 -2.66 14.01
CA GLN A 78 -9.94 -1.49 13.15
C GLN A 78 -8.57 -1.11 12.60
N ILE A 79 -8.42 -1.18 11.29
CA ILE A 79 -7.19 -0.88 10.57
C ILE A 79 -7.42 0.42 9.80
N THR A 80 -6.60 1.44 10.06
CA THR A 80 -6.71 2.75 9.44
C THR A 80 -5.43 3.07 8.67
N TRP A 81 -5.55 3.30 7.36
CA TRP A 81 -4.41 3.64 6.53
C TRP A 81 -4.69 4.87 5.67
N THR A 82 -3.62 5.52 5.22
CA THR A 82 -3.71 6.69 4.35
C THR A 82 -3.17 6.36 2.97
N VAL A 83 -3.91 6.74 1.94
CA VAL A 83 -3.45 6.72 0.55
C VAL A 83 -3.16 8.17 0.14
N PRO A 84 -1.91 8.52 -0.19
CA PRO A 84 -1.59 9.86 -0.64
C PRO A 84 -2.27 10.14 -1.98
N HIS A 85 -2.62 11.40 -2.22
CA HIS A 85 -3.07 11.84 -3.54
C HIS A 85 -1.94 11.68 -4.55
N THR A 86 -2.30 11.35 -5.79
CA THR A 86 -1.35 11.19 -6.90
C THR A 86 -0.87 12.56 -7.39
N TYR A 87 -0.07 13.26 -6.59
CA TYR A 87 0.63 14.47 -7.01
C TYR A 87 2.05 14.12 -7.46
N GLY A 88 2.61 14.94 -8.37
CA GLY A 88 4.00 14.81 -8.80
C GLY A 88 4.94 14.77 -7.60
N PHE A 89 5.74 13.71 -7.51
CA PHE A 89 6.67 13.52 -6.40
C PHE A 89 7.78 14.60 -6.45
N SER A 90 7.73 15.57 -5.54
CA SER A 90 8.87 16.45 -5.27
C SER A 90 9.73 15.81 -4.17
N GLN A 91 10.94 15.35 -4.50
CA GLN A 91 11.84 14.74 -3.52
C GLN A 91 12.23 15.76 -2.44
N PRO A 92 11.83 15.57 -1.16
CA PRO A 92 12.32 16.44 -0.10
C PRO A 92 13.79 16.12 0.15
N THR A 93 14.64 17.15 0.22
CA THR A 93 16.09 17.00 0.45
C THR A 93 16.43 16.56 1.87
N ASP A 94 15.48 16.61 2.80
CA ASP A 94 15.69 16.42 4.24
C ASP A 94 15.24 15.04 4.76
N VAL A 95 15.01 14.07 3.85
CA VAL A 95 14.53 12.74 4.23
C VAL A 95 15.54 11.66 3.83
N ASP A 96 15.93 10.82 4.80
CA ASP A 96 16.82 9.69 4.54
C ASP A 96 16.05 8.51 3.90
N PHE A 97 16.15 8.40 2.58
CA PHE A 97 15.56 7.31 1.79
C PHE A 97 16.12 5.93 2.13
N LYS A 98 17.36 5.80 2.63
CA LYS A 98 17.93 4.49 2.96
C LYS A 98 17.20 3.85 4.13
N ILE A 99 16.88 4.65 5.14
CA ILE A 99 16.10 4.22 6.30
C ILE A 99 14.70 3.83 5.84
N MET A 100 14.03 4.69 5.06
CA MET A 100 12.68 4.39 4.55
C MET A 100 12.62 3.11 3.71
N VAL A 101 13.59 2.88 2.82
CA VAL A 101 13.70 1.65 2.03
C VAL A 101 13.81 0.41 2.92
N THR A 102 14.59 0.50 3.99
CA THR A 102 14.76 -0.61 4.94
C THR A 102 13.44 -0.94 5.65
N PHE A 103 12.71 0.09 6.10
CA PHE A 103 11.38 -0.08 6.67
C PHE A 103 10.38 -0.68 5.67
N VAL A 104 10.34 -0.18 4.44
CA VAL A 104 9.43 -0.70 3.41
C VAL A 104 9.76 -2.14 3.02
N GLN A 105 11.03 -2.52 3.02
CA GLN A 105 11.40 -3.91 2.77
C GLN A 105 10.89 -4.84 3.88
N PHE A 106 10.95 -4.40 5.13
CA PHE A 106 10.35 -5.11 6.25
C PHE A 106 8.81 -5.15 6.15
N TYR A 107 8.18 -4.01 5.92
CA TYR A 107 6.71 -3.88 5.84
C TYR A 107 6.11 -4.63 4.64
N SER A 108 6.74 -4.61 3.48
CA SER A 108 6.30 -5.39 2.31
C SER A 108 6.33 -6.89 2.57
N THR A 109 7.35 -7.37 3.30
CA THR A 109 7.42 -8.78 3.71
C THR A 109 6.27 -9.11 4.68
N MET A 110 6.03 -8.26 5.68
CA MET A 110 4.92 -8.40 6.63
C MET A 110 3.56 -8.39 5.92
N LEU A 111 3.32 -7.41 5.06
CA LEU A 111 2.08 -7.26 4.30
C LEU A 111 1.82 -8.46 3.38
N GLY A 112 2.87 -9.02 2.75
CA GLY A 112 2.76 -10.24 1.95
C GLY A 112 2.29 -11.45 2.77
N PHE A 113 2.81 -11.65 3.98
CA PHE A 113 2.35 -12.71 4.88
C PHE A 113 0.92 -12.47 5.39
N VAL A 114 0.58 -11.21 5.68
CA VAL A 114 -0.77 -10.83 6.10
C VAL A 114 -1.77 -11.11 4.98
N ASN A 115 -1.50 -10.65 3.76
CA ASN A 115 -2.34 -10.93 2.59
C ASN A 115 -2.53 -12.43 2.37
N TYR A 116 -1.45 -13.23 2.40
CA TYR A 116 -1.55 -14.69 2.29
C TYR A 116 -2.54 -15.29 3.31
N LYS A 117 -2.42 -14.88 4.58
CA LYS A 117 -3.30 -15.38 5.64
C LYS A 117 -4.73 -14.87 5.52
N LEU A 118 -4.94 -13.62 5.12
CA LEU A 118 -6.25 -13.03 4.88
C LEU A 118 -6.98 -13.75 3.73
N TYR A 119 -6.31 -13.98 2.60
CA TYR A 119 -6.88 -14.74 1.47
C TYR A 119 -7.23 -16.18 1.85
N ASN A 120 -6.35 -16.87 2.58
CA ASN A 120 -6.64 -18.20 3.09
C ASN A 120 -7.84 -18.22 4.05
N SER A 121 -8.06 -17.16 4.84
CA SER A 121 -9.19 -17.08 5.76
C SER A 121 -10.56 -17.02 5.07
N ILE A 122 -10.58 -16.60 3.81
CA ILE A 122 -11.78 -16.54 2.96
C ILE A 122 -11.78 -17.61 1.86
N ASN A 123 -10.91 -18.61 1.96
CA ASN A 123 -10.72 -19.71 1.01
C ASN A 123 -10.40 -19.25 -0.43
N LEU A 124 -9.74 -18.10 -0.60
CA LEU A 124 -9.23 -17.65 -1.89
C LEU A 124 -7.77 -18.08 -2.09
N VAL A 125 -7.40 -18.32 -3.35
CA VAL A 125 -6.03 -18.68 -3.73
C VAL A 125 -5.15 -17.44 -3.75
N TYR A 126 -4.02 -17.50 -3.05
CA TYR A 126 -2.96 -16.49 -3.10
C TYR A 126 -1.73 -17.02 -3.85
N PRO A 127 -1.06 -16.21 -4.70
CA PRO A 127 -1.40 -14.83 -5.06
C PRO A 127 -2.60 -14.76 -6.01
N PRO A 128 -3.47 -13.74 -5.87
CA PRO A 128 -4.62 -13.58 -6.75
C PRO A 128 -4.16 -13.24 -8.18
N LYS A 129 -4.84 -13.82 -9.17
CA LYS A 129 -4.64 -13.48 -10.59
C LYS A 129 -5.45 -12.22 -10.92
N LEU A 130 -4.99 -11.07 -10.46
CA LEU A 130 -5.59 -9.80 -10.81
C LEU A 130 -5.19 -9.47 -12.26
N ALA A 131 -6.17 -9.18 -13.11
CA ALA A 131 -5.90 -8.60 -14.43
C ALA A 131 -5.44 -7.16 -14.20
N VAL A 132 -4.13 -6.96 -14.07
CA VAL A 132 -3.53 -5.65 -13.84
C VAL A 132 -3.52 -4.88 -15.18
N ASN A 133 -4.68 -4.36 -15.57
CA ASN A 133 -4.76 -3.32 -16.58
C ASN A 133 -4.50 -1.99 -15.86
N TYR A 134 -3.22 -1.62 -15.71
CA TYR A 134 -2.92 -0.22 -15.43
C TYR A 134 -3.38 0.60 -16.64
N SER A 135 -4.50 1.30 -16.52
CA SER A 135 -4.71 2.50 -17.33
C SER A 135 -3.71 3.54 -16.82
N THR A 136 -2.49 3.46 -17.34
CA THR A 136 -1.48 4.54 -17.31
C THR A 136 -2.00 5.83 -17.96
N ASP A 137 -3.14 5.76 -18.67
CA ASP A 137 -3.76 6.84 -19.44
C ASP A 137 -4.31 8.00 -18.60
N LEU A 138 -4.36 7.90 -17.27
CA LEU A 138 -4.77 9.02 -16.40
C LEU A 138 -3.60 9.93 -16.00
N LEU A 139 -2.37 9.66 -16.42
CA LEU A 139 -1.18 10.47 -16.10
C LEU A 139 -0.56 11.18 -17.32
N GLU A 140 -1.17 11.11 -18.50
CA GLU A 140 -0.73 11.88 -19.70
C GLU A 140 -1.61 13.12 -19.98
N GLY A 141 -2.29 13.64 -18.96
CA GLY A 141 -3.04 14.90 -19.07
C GLY A 141 -2.26 16.09 -18.51
N GLU A 142 -1.86 17.00 -19.40
CA GLU A 142 -1.19 18.31 -19.18
C GLU A 142 0.34 18.35 -19.36
N GLU A 143 0.85 17.83 -20.48
CA GLU A 143 1.81 18.61 -21.28
C GLU A 143 1.02 19.34 -22.38
N ASP A 144 0.57 20.58 -22.14
CA ASP A 144 0.76 21.65 -23.13
C ASP A 144 0.38 23.05 -22.62
N SER A 145 1.07 24.04 -23.18
CA SER A 145 0.84 25.49 -23.18
C SER A 145 1.29 26.33 -21.97
N SER A 146 2.47 26.94 -22.09
CA SER A 146 2.60 28.40 -22.17
C SER A 146 3.99 28.77 -22.69
N GLU A 147 3.96 29.60 -23.73
CA GLU A 147 5.08 30.22 -24.48
C GLU A 147 6.09 30.99 -23.63
#